data_AF-A0A538FE69-F1
#
_entry.id   AF-A0A538FE69-F1
#
_cell.length_a   1.000
_cell.length_b   1.000
_cell.length_c   1.000
_cell.angle_alpha   90.00
_cell.angle_beta   90.00
_cell.angle_gamma   90.00
#
_symmetry.space_group_name_H-M   'P 1'
#
loop_
_entity.id
_entity.type
_entity.pdbx_description
1 polymer ?
#
loop_
_entity_poly.entity_id
_entity_poly.type
_entity_poly.pdbx_seq_one_letter_code
_entity_poly.pdbx_strand_id
1 'polypeptide(L)' 'MAMTKAGAIRNAHGWFETNSGWAPPDAETLAEWEADGVSRCPDECLVAPDAWCEHGLASWSLILAALEG' A
#
# COMPACT_ATOMS: atom_id res chain seq x y z
N MET A 1 6.06 -10.51 17.13
CA MET A 1 6.53 -10.83 15.77
C MET A 1 6.62 -9.54 15.00
N ALA A 2 7.75 -9.27 14.34
CA ALA A 2 7.88 -8.08 13.50
C ALA A 2 7.00 -8.23 12.25
N MET A 3 6.37 -7.13 11.82
CA MET A 3 5.59 -7.10 10.58
C MET A 3 6.50 -7.39 9.38
N THR A 4 5.97 -8.09 8.37
CA THR A 4 6.68 -8.40 7.12
C THR A 4 5.94 -7.79 5.93
N LYS A 5 6.64 -7.57 4.80
CA LYS A 5 6.02 -7.13 3.53
C LYS A 5 4.80 -8.00 3.15
N ALA A 6 4.95 -9.32 3.16
CA ALA A 6 3.86 -10.24 2.86
C ALA A 6 2.70 -10.15 3.86
N GLY A 7 3.01 -9.93 5.14
CA GLY A 7 2.00 -9.69 6.18
C GLY A 7 1.22 -8.39 5.95
N ALA A 8 1.91 -7.30 5.63
CA ALA A 8 1.28 -6.00 5.39
C ALA A 8 0.40 -6.02 4.13
N ILE A 9 0.81 -6.72 3.06
CA ILE A 9 -0.01 -6.90 1.85
C ILE A 9 -1.26 -7.71 2.19
N ARG A 10 -1.14 -8.82 2.93
CA ARG A 10 -2.31 -9.59 3.38
C ARG A 10 -3.27 -8.75 4.21
N ASN A 11 -2.75 -7.93 5.12
CA ASN A 11 -3.57 -7.06 5.95
C ASN A 11 -4.31 -6.01 5.12
N ALA A 12 -3.63 -5.41 4.12
CA ALA A 12 -4.28 -4.49 3.17
C ALA A 12 -5.44 -5.17 2.43
N HIS A 13 -5.24 -6.40 1.94
CA HIS A 13 -6.33 -7.17 1.33
C HIS A 13 -7.50 -7.40 2.30
N GLY A 14 -7.23 -7.75 3.57
CA GLY A 14 -8.27 -7.89 4.59
C GLY A 14 -8.99 -6.57 4.90
N TRP A 15 -8.29 -5.44 4.87
CA TRP A 15 -8.86 -4.11 5.09
C TRP A 15 -9.84 -3.73 3.97
N PHE A 16 -9.55 -4.09 2.71
CA PHE A 16 -10.45 -3.80 1.59
C PHE A 16 -11.82 -4.49 1.73
N GLU A 17 -11.89 -5.68 2.33
CA GLU A 17 -13.14 -6.41 2.53
C GLU A 17 -14.10 -5.70 3.51
N THR A 18 -13.57 -4.84 4.40
CA THR A 18 -14.35 -4.19 5.47
C THR A 18 -14.48 -2.68 5.34
N ASN A 19 -13.62 -2.04 4.53
CA ASN A 19 -13.56 -0.58 4.38
C ASN A 19 -13.93 -0.15 2.96
N SER A 20 -13.37 0.95 2.45
CA SER A 20 -13.70 1.60 1.17
C SER A 20 -13.51 0.72 -0.08
N GLY A 21 -13.22 -0.58 0.07
CA GLY A 21 -12.95 -1.50 -1.02
C GLY A 21 -11.60 -1.28 -1.67
N TRP A 22 -11.39 -1.97 -2.79
CA TRP A 22 -10.24 -1.77 -3.66
C TRP A 22 -10.39 -0.47 -4.47
N ALA A 23 -9.70 0.59 -4.04
CA ALA A 23 -9.68 1.89 -4.69
C ALA A 23 -8.23 2.39 -4.86
N PRO A 24 -7.45 1.77 -5.77
CA PRO A 24 -6.06 2.16 -5.99
C PRO A 24 -5.98 3.56 -6.60
N PRO A 25 -4.86 4.28 -6.37
CA PRO A 25 -4.56 5.50 -7.12
C PRO A 25 -4.43 5.16 -8.61
N ASP A 26 -4.70 6.15 -9.46
CA ASP A 26 -4.38 6.03 -10.88
C ASP A 26 -2.85 6.04 -11.11
N ALA A 27 -2.43 5.62 -12.29
CA ALA A 27 -1.01 5.46 -12.61
C ALA A 27 -0.22 6.78 -12.62
N GLU A 28 -0.86 7.91 -12.93
CA GLU A 28 -0.22 9.23 -12.91
C GLU A 28 0.07 9.65 -11.47
N THR A 29 -0.94 9.57 -10.60
CA THR A 29 -0.79 9.80 -9.16
C THR A 29 0.28 8.90 -8.53
N LEU A 30 0.29 7.62 -8.89
CA LEU A 30 1.29 6.68 -8.37
C LEU A 30 2.72 7.05 -8.82
N ALA A 31 2.89 7.40 -10.09
CA ALA A 31 4.19 7.80 -10.64
C ALA A 31 4.70 9.10 -10.00
N GLU A 32 3.83 10.06 -9.73
CA GLU A 32 4.18 11.30 -9.00
C GLU A 32 4.71 10.98 -7.59
N TRP A 33 3.99 10.15 -6.84
CA TRP A 33 4.44 9.76 -5.50
C TRP A 33 5.78 9.03 -5.53
N GLU A 34 5.96 8.11 -6.47
CA GLU A 34 7.22 7.38 -6.63
C GLU A 34 8.39 8.29 -7.01
N ALA A 35 8.15 9.31 -7.86
CA ALA A 35 9.15 10.32 -8.18
C ALA A 35 9.58 11.14 -6.96
N ASP A 36 8.65 11.39 -6.04
CA ASP A 36 8.89 12.05 -4.76
C ASP A 36 9.44 11.10 -3.67
N GLY A 37 9.61 9.81 -3.98
CA GLY A 37 10.11 8.80 -3.05
C GLY A 37 9.11 8.46 -1.95
N VAL A 38 7.82 8.67 -2.17
CA VAL A 38 6.73 8.40 -1.23
C VAL A 38 5.67 7.52 -1.85
N SER A 39 4.76 7.02 -1.02
CA SER A 39 3.54 6.34 -1.41
C SER A 39 2.51 6.50 -0.28
N ARG A 40 1.32 5.94 -0.48
CA ARG A 40 0.29 5.91 0.56
C ARG A 40 -0.20 4.50 0.81
N CYS A 41 -0.69 4.26 2.01
CA CYS A 41 -1.45 3.06 2.34
C CYS A 41 -2.95 3.25 2.00
N PRO A 42 -3.76 2.17 1.98
CA PRO A 42 -5.22 2.25 1.79
C PRO A 42 -5.97 3.15 2.78
N ASP A 43 -5.42 3.33 3.98
CA ASP A 43 -5.91 4.21 5.04
C ASP A 43 -5.34 5.64 4.95
N GLU A 44 -4.76 6.00 3.79
CA GLU A 44 -4.15 7.30 3.48
C GLU A 44 -2.87 7.63 4.27
N CYS A 45 -2.30 6.70 5.05
CA CYS A 45 -1.02 6.93 5.70
C CYS A 45 0.10 7.15 4.66
N LEU A 46 0.87 8.23 4.83
CA LEU A 46 2.05 8.50 4.01
C LEU A 46 3.23 7.64 4.46
N VAL A 47 3.82 6.89 3.53
CA VAL A 47 4.94 5.96 3.79
C VAL A 47 5.92 5.98 2.62
N ALA A 48 7.09 5.35 2.77
CA ALA A 48 7.95 5.06 1.63
C ALA A 48 7.31 4.01 0.69
N PRO A 49 7.66 3.98 -0.61
CA PRO A 49 7.10 3.04 -1.58
C PRO A 49 7.24 1.57 -1.18
N ASP A 50 8.34 1.20 -0.52
CA ASP A 50 8.64 -0.17 -0.09
C ASP A 50 8.27 -0.46 1.39
N ALA A 51 7.45 0.39 2.01
CA ALA A 51 7.10 0.32 3.42
C ALA A 51 5.60 0.06 3.69
N TRP A 52 5.25 0.01 4.97
CA TRP A 52 3.88 -0.14 5.48
C TRP A 52 3.69 0.78 6.68
N CYS A 53 2.43 1.18 6.94
CA CYS A 53 2.10 2.06 8.06
C CYS A 53 2.11 1.34 9.41
N GLU A 54 2.01 2.10 10.51
CA GLU A 54 1.93 1.54 11.87
C GLU A 54 0.67 0.69 12.11
N HIS A 55 -0.41 0.93 11.36
CA HIS A 55 -1.61 0.10 11.37
C HIS A 55 -1.40 -1.25 10.67
N GLY A 56 -0.26 -1.43 10.01
CA GLY A 56 0.14 -2.69 9.39
C GLY A 56 -0.40 -2.90 7.98
N LEU A 57 -0.77 -1.84 7.26
CA LEU A 57 -1.20 -1.90 5.86
C LEU A 57 -0.02 -1.57 4.94
N ALA A 58 0.15 -2.35 3.87
CA ALA A 58 1.17 -2.07 2.86
C ALA A 58 0.89 -0.78 2.09
N SER A 59 1.93 -0.13 1.57
CA SER A 59 1.80 0.95 0.58
C SER A 59 1.12 0.45 -0.70
N TRP A 60 0.51 1.35 -1.46
CA TRP A 60 -0.04 1.05 -2.78
C TRP A 60 1.02 0.51 -3.74
N SER A 61 2.25 1.03 -3.72
CA SER A 61 3.34 0.52 -4.55
C SER A 61 3.65 -0.96 -4.24
N LEU A 62 3.66 -1.37 -2.97
CA LEU A 62 3.86 -2.77 -2.60
C LEU A 62 2.68 -3.67 -3.01
N ILE A 63 1.45 -3.18 -2.84
CA ILE A 63 0.22 -3.89 -3.16
C ILE A 63 0.13 -4.14 -4.67
N LEU A 64 0.38 -3.10 -5.47
CA LEU A 64 0.32 -3.19 -6.93
C LEU A 64 1.46 -4.02 -7.51
N ALA A 65 2.70 -3.84 -7.02
CA ALA A 65 3.83 -4.67 -7.45
C ALA A 65 3.62 -6.17 -7.17
N ALA A 66 2.84 -6.52 -6.13
CA ALA A 66 2.50 -7.92 -5.85
C ALA A 66 1.49 -8.53 -6.83
N LEU A 67 0.76 -7.71 -7.60
CA LEU A 67 -0.16 -8.15 -8.66
C LEU A 67 0.55 -8.38 -10.00
N GLU A 68 1.69 -7.74 -10.23
CA GLU A 68 2.40 -7.75 -11.51
C GLU A 68 3.36 -8.94 -11.70
N GLY A 69 3.66 -9.70 -10.64
CA GLY A 69 4.34 -11.00 -10.70
C GLY A 69 5.86 -10.93 -10.78
#